data_AF-B7RXX4-F1
#
_entry.id   AF-B7RXX4-F1
#
_cell.length_a   1.000
_cell.length_b   1.000
_cell.length_c   1.000
_cell.angle_alpha   90.00
_cell.angle_beta   90.00
_cell.angle_gamma   90.00
#
_symmetry.space_group_name_H-M   'P 1'
#
loop_
_entity.id
_entity.type
_entity.pdbx_description
1 polymer ?
#
loop_
_entity_poly.entity_id
_entity_poly.type
_entity_poly.pdbx_seq_one_letter_code
_entity_poly.pdbx_strand_id
1 'polypeptide(L)'
;MPAHFGPRPFSPKSSGWYRDVTSMTVAFVTEREALAAYLPAPYRVADIPVVTITYACNRQVDWLAGHGYNLVAVNAAAVFEGEDETLEGNFTLIMWEDLADPILTGREMQGIPKVYADITEHSVIDGHWHSSAGHFGHKFLDVNITNLREPTPEEVVGNARARKGKDNPMAWRYMPAVGGFGQALNEATTYPSENVIDEAWVGEGSAAWQHLTWEQNPTQFHIVNALADLPVLSWLPATVARGSTNLVVLDRLPRRIS
;
A
#
# COMPACT_ATOMS: atom_id res chain seq x y z
N MET A 1 -16.69 -14.47 -2.60
CA MET A 1 -17.38 -15.73 -3.04
C MET A 1 -16.62 -16.94 -2.51
N PRO A 2 -17.17 -18.16 -2.35
CA PRO A 2 -18.52 -18.66 -2.69
C PRO A 2 -19.57 -18.51 -1.56
N ALA A 3 -20.60 -17.68 -1.77
CA ALA A 3 -21.57 -17.35 -0.71
C ALA A 3 -22.51 -18.51 -0.29
N HIS A 4 -22.72 -19.52 -1.15
CA HIS A 4 -23.60 -20.66 -0.87
C HIS A 4 -23.05 -21.64 0.17
N PHE A 5 -21.76 -21.51 0.56
CA PHE A 5 -21.19 -22.22 1.70
C PHE A 5 -21.39 -21.48 3.03
N GLY A 6 -22.15 -20.37 3.02
CA GLY A 6 -22.40 -19.53 4.19
C GLY A 6 -21.32 -18.46 4.42
N PRO A 7 -21.51 -17.61 5.44
CA PRO A 7 -20.51 -16.63 5.83
C PRO A 7 -19.24 -17.31 6.37
N ARG A 8 -18.09 -16.63 6.27
CA ARG A 8 -16.85 -17.09 6.92
C ARG A 8 -17.12 -17.30 8.42
N PRO A 9 -16.78 -18.47 9.01
CA PRO A 9 -16.96 -18.70 10.43
C PRO A 9 -16.26 -17.62 11.27
N PHE A 10 -16.98 -17.02 12.21
CA PHE A 10 -16.42 -16.02 13.10
C PHE A 10 -15.84 -16.69 14.35
N SER A 11 -14.56 -16.46 14.61
CA SER A 11 -13.91 -16.83 15.87
C SER A 11 -13.92 -15.62 16.82
N PRO A 12 -14.23 -15.77 18.12
CA PRO A 12 -14.06 -14.69 19.10
C PRO A 12 -12.62 -14.16 19.21
N LYS A 13 -11.63 -14.93 18.71
CA LYS A 13 -10.23 -14.54 18.63
C LYS A 13 -9.90 -13.77 17.35
N SER A 14 -10.81 -13.75 16.37
CA SER A 14 -10.64 -13.03 15.11
C SER A 14 -10.88 -11.55 15.35
N SER A 15 -9.85 -10.74 15.12
CA SER A 15 -9.93 -9.28 15.18
C SER A 15 -9.23 -8.67 13.96
N GLY A 16 -9.28 -7.34 13.83
CA GLY A 16 -8.56 -6.59 12.79
C GLY A 16 -7.06 -6.45 13.05
N TRP A 17 -6.54 -6.97 14.17
CA TRP A 17 -5.18 -6.76 14.62
C TRP A 17 -4.16 -7.67 13.92
N TYR A 18 -3.08 -7.04 13.47
CA TYR A 18 -1.79 -7.62 13.14
C TYR A 18 -0.85 -7.27 14.29
N ARG A 19 -0.44 -8.29 15.03
CA ARG A 19 0.24 -8.09 16.32
C ARG A 19 1.73 -7.82 16.19
N ASP A 20 2.32 -8.18 15.06
CA ASP A 20 3.74 -7.99 14.77
C ASP A 20 3.89 -7.59 13.30
N VAL A 21 4.14 -6.30 13.09
CA VAL A 21 4.30 -5.69 11.78
C VAL A 21 5.68 -5.04 11.72
N THR A 22 6.49 -5.46 10.78
CA THR A 22 7.72 -4.74 10.40
C THR A 22 7.51 -4.10 9.03
N SER A 23 7.75 -2.80 8.92
CA SER A 23 7.57 -2.06 7.66
C SER A 23 8.85 -1.37 7.21
N MET A 24 9.05 -1.31 5.89
CA MET A 24 10.08 -0.53 5.21
C MET A 24 9.37 0.44 4.28
N THR A 25 9.57 1.73 4.46
CA THR A 25 8.95 2.78 3.64
C THR A 25 10.02 3.62 2.97
N VAL A 26 9.96 3.68 1.64
CA VAL A 26 10.75 4.61 0.81
C VAL A 26 9.80 5.49 0.03
N ALA A 27 10.15 6.75 -0.17
CA ALA A 27 9.31 7.68 -0.90
C ALA A 27 10.16 8.61 -1.76
N PHE A 28 9.60 9.08 -2.86
CA PHE A 28 10.27 10.03 -3.74
C PHE A 28 9.31 11.06 -4.30
N VAL A 29 9.85 12.24 -4.59
CA VAL A 29 9.17 13.27 -5.39
C VAL A 29 9.32 12.91 -6.86
N THR A 30 8.23 12.97 -7.61
CA THR A 30 8.17 12.70 -9.06
C THR A 30 7.62 13.89 -9.83
N GLU A 31 7.49 13.77 -11.15
CA GLU A 31 6.82 14.77 -11.97
C GLU A 31 5.30 14.73 -11.76
N ARG A 32 4.69 15.91 -11.57
CA ARG A 32 3.25 16.04 -11.29
C ARG A 32 2.42 15.48 -12.43
N GLU A 33 2.76 15.83 -13.66
CA GLU A 33 2.03 15.45 -14.87
C GLU A 33 2.11 13.95 -15.11
N ALA A 34 3.28 13.34 -14.88
CA ALA A 34 3.48 11.89 -14.97
C ALA A 34 2.63 11.14 -13.93
N LEU A 35 2.62 11.61 -12.67
CA LEU A 35 1.80 11.00 -11.61
C LEU A 35 0.29 11.19 -11.84
N ALA A 36 -0.11 12.35 -12.36
CA ALA A 36 -1.52 12.68 -12.62
C ALA A 36 -2.16 11.74 -13.64
N ALA A 37 -1.39 11.16 -14.56
CA ALA A 37 -1.90 10.18 -15.54
C ALA A 37 -2.47 8.91 -14.89
N TYR A 38 -2.09 8.62 -13.64
CA TYR A 38 -2.53 7.44 -12.89
C TYR A 38 -3.56 7.75 -11.79
N LEU A 39 -4.02 9.01 -11.71
CA LEU A 39 -5.09 9.41 -10.79
C LEU A 39 -6.39 9.64 -11.58
N PRO A 40 -7.42 8.81 -11.39
CA PRO A 40 -8.71 9.02 -12.05
C PRO A 40 -9.42 10.25 -11.48
N ALA A 41 -10.28 10.91 -12.25
CA ALA A 41 -11.16 11.93 -11.66
C ALA A 41 -12.05 11.32 -10.55
N PRO A 42 -12.36 12.06 -9.47
CA PRO A 42 -11.99 13.45 -9.18
C PRO A 42 -10.71 13.57 -8.33
N TYR A 43 -9.80 12.60 -8.40
CA TYR A 43 -8.51 12.70 -7.73
C TYR A 43 -7.59 13.63 -8.51
N ARG A 44 -6.79 14.41 -7.78
CA ARG A 44 -5.64 15.14 -8.31
C ARG A 44 -4.41 14.90 -7.44
N VAL A 45 -3.24 15.16 -8.03
CA VAL A 45 -1.98 15.09 -7.29
C VAL A 45 -1.97 16.16 -6.20
N ALA A 46 -1.51 15.80 -4.99
CA ALA A 46 -1.34 16.73 -3.88
C ALA A 46 -0.32 17.85 -4.19
N ASP A 47 -0.12 18.79 -3.26
CA ASP A 47 0.78 19.93 -3.45
C ASP A 47 2.22 19.50 -3.76
N ILE A 48 2.66 18.38 -3.18
CA ILE A 48 3.94 17.75 -3.49
C ILE A 48 3.65 16.38 -4.15
N PRO A 49 4.12 16.13 -5.38
CA PRO A 49 3.91 14.88 -6.11
C PRO A 49 4.78 13.76 -5.54
N VAL A 50 4.33 13.14 -4.44
CA VAL A 50 5.07 12.07 -3.76
C VAL A 50 4.50 10.71 -4.13
N VAL A 51 5.39 9.78 -4.47
CA VAL A 51 5.12 8.34 -4.53
C VAL A 51 5.76 7.69 -3.31
N THR A 52 4.98 6.88 -2.59
CA THR A 52 5.43 6.14 -1.41
C THR A 52 5.32 4.64 -1.67
N ILE A 53 6.41 3.91 -1.49
CA ILE A 53 6.49 2.46 -1.59
C ILE A 53 6.71 1.91 -0.19
N THR A 54 5.77 1.07 0.28
CA THR A 54 5.81 0.48 1.61
C THR A 54 5.76 -1.03 1.49
N TYR A 55 6.85 -1.68 1.92
CA TYR A 55 6.85 -3.09 2.26
C TYR A 55 6.35 -3.27 3.70
N ALA A 56 5.53 -4.30 3.95
CA ALA A 56 5.18 -4.72 5.29
C ALA A 56 5.23 -6.25 5.44
N CYS A 57 5.95 -6.71 6.45
CA CYS A 57 5.96 -8.07 6.96
C CYS A 57 4.89 -8.18 8.06
N ASN A 58 3.75 -8.80 7.76
CA ASN A 58 2.68 -8.95 8.75
C ASN A 58 2.73 -10.35 9.36
N ARG A 59 2.82 -10.42 10.67
CA ARG A 59 2.82 -11.66 11.44
C ARG A 59 1.76 -11.60 12.52
N GLN A 60 1.42 -12.78 13.05
CA GLN A 60 0.46 -12.92 14.13
C GLN A 60 -0.87 -12.22 13.80
N VAL A 61 -1.40 -12.51 12.60
CA VAL A 61 -2.64 -11.91 12.12
C VAL A 61 -3.82 -12.63 12.75
N ASP A 62 -4.60 -11.92 13.58
CA ASP A 62 -5.66 -12.52 14.38
C ASP A 62 -6.73 -13.23 13.53
N TRP A 63 -7.19 -12.60 12.44
CA TRP A 63 -8.20 -13.18 11.55
C TRP A 63 -7.67 -14.33 10.68
N LEU A 64 -6.34 -14.51 10.62
CA LEU A 64 -5.66 -15.65 10.00
C LEU A 64 -5.14 -16.65 11.04
N ALA A 65 -5.69 -16.63 12.26
CA ALA A 65 -5.31 -17.53 13.35
C ALA A 65 -3.80 -17.55 13.65
N GLY A 66 -3.12 -16.40 13.50
CA GLY A 66 -1.71 -16.21 13.78
C GLY A 66 -0.76 -16.40 12.60
N HIS A 67 -1.26 -16.83 11.43
CA HIS A 67 -0.46 -16.83 10.20
C HIS A 67 -0.11 -15.39 9.77
N GLY A 68 0.86 -15.28 8.85
CA GLY A 68 1.36 -14.01 8.34
C GLY A 68 1.40 -13.99 6.82
N TYR A 69 1.62 -12.80 6.27
CA TYR A 69 1.78 -12.54 4.84
C TYR A 69 2.51 -11.22 4.63
N ASN A 70 3.19 -11.08 3.50
CA ASN A 70 3.89 -9.86 3.13
C ASN A 70 3.08 -9.05 2.12
N LEU A 71 3.32 -7.74 2.09
CA LEU A 71 2.77 -6.85 1.08
C LEU A 71 3.77 -5.78 0.64
N VAL A 72 3.56 -5.25 -0.56
CA VAL A 72 4.15 -4.01 -1.06
C VAL A 72 3.04 -3.12 -1.58
N ALA A 73 2.85 -1.95 -0.99
CA ALA A 73 1.90 -0.94 -1.44
C ALA A 73 2.63 0.21 -2.13
N VAL A 74 2.06 0.70 -3.24
CA VAL A 74 2.53 1.91 -3.93
C VAL A 74 1.40 2.94 -3.91
N ASN A 75 1.68 4.07 -3.27
CA ASN A 75 0.71 5.12 -3.02
C ASN A 75 1.15 6.45 -3.65
N ALA A 76 0.19 7.20 -4.17
CA ALA A 76 0.37 8.56 -4.63
C ALA A 76 -0.22 9.55 -3.60
N ALA A 77 0.51 10.60 -3.26
CA ALA A 77 -0.04 11.72 -2.50
C ALA A 77 -1.10 12.43 -3.36
N ALA A 78 -2.35 12.41 -2.90
CA ALA A 78 -3.50 12.83 -3.69
C ALA A 78 -4.52 13.62 -2.86
N VAL A 79 -5.30 14.43 -3.56
CA VAL A 79 -6.51 15.07 -3.04
C VAL A 79 -7.69 14.53 -3.82
N PHE A 80 -8.69 14.01 -3.12
CA PHE A 80 -10.00 13.67 -3.65
C PHE A 80 -10.91 14.90 -3.51
N GLU A 81 -11.45 15.37 -4.63
CA GLU A 81 -12.38 16.52 -4.69
C GLU A 81 -13.77 16.02 -5.05
N GLY A 82 -14.45 15.44 -4.07
CA GLY A 82 -15.81 14.94 -4.19
C GLY A 82 -16.86 16.06 -4.25
N GLU A 83 -18.11 15.65 -4.49
CA GLU A 83 -19.28 16.51 -4.45
C GLU A 83 -19.58 17.01 -3.04
N ASP A 84 -19.45 16.12 -2.04
CA ASP A 84 -19.83 16.39 -0.65
C ASP A 84 -18.62 16.54 0.28
N GLU A 85 -17.46 16.00 -0.10
CA GLU A 85 -16.25 16.07 0.72
C GLU A 85 -14.95 16.27 -0.06
N THR A 86 -13.95 16.85 0.61
CA THR A 86 -12.57 16.93 0.13
C THR A 86 -11.66 16.21 1.10
N LEU A 87 -10.89 15.24 0.61
CA LEU A 87 -9.94 14.47 1.40
C LEU A 87 -8.54 14.58 0.81
N GLU A 88 -7.58 14.99 1.61
CA GLU A 88 -6.15 14.87 1.25
C GLU A 88 -5.58 13.62 1.91
N GLY A 89 -4.80 12.84 1.17
CA GLY A 89 -4.17 11.62 1.68
C GLY A 89 -3.44 10.85 0.62
N ASN A 90 -3.58 9.52 0.65
CA ASN A 90 -2.84 8.62 -0.23
C ASN A 90 -3.81 7.84 -1.11
N PHE A 91 -3.71 7.97 -2.42
CA PHE A 91 -4.40 7.08 -3.36
C PHE A 91 -3.54 5.83 -3.61
N THR A 92 -4.06 4.64 -3.36
CA THR A 92 -3.35 3.39 -3.68
C THR A 92 -3.36 3.16 -5.18
N LEU A 93 -2.20 3.24 -5.82
CA LEU A 93 -2.02 2.90 -7.23
C LEU A 93 -2.10 1.38 -7.42
N ILE A 94 -1.38 0.63 -6.58
CA ILE A 94 -1.34 -0.83 -6.60
C ILE A 94 -0.87 -1.35 -5.25
N MET A 95 -1.31 -2.56 -4.89
CA MET A 95 -0.76 -3.31 -3.76
C MET A 95 -0.49 -4.76 -4.18
N TRP A 96 0.74 -5.22 -3.98
CA TRP A 96 1.08 -6.63 -4.10
C TRP A 96 0.99 -7.30 -2.74
N GLU A 97 0.44 -8.51 -2.69
CA GLU A 97 0.44 -9.37 -1.50
C GLU A 97 0.81 -10.81 -1.91
N ASP A 98 1.38 -11.58 -0.99
CA ASP A 98 1.78 -12.98 -1.22
C ASP A 98 0.73 -14.01 -0.72
N LEU A 99 -0.46 -13.54 -0.33
CA LEU A 99 -1.58 -14.37 0.11
C LEU A 99 -2.90 -13.92 -0.54
N ALA A 100 -3.69 -14.88 -1.05
CA ALA A 100 -4.94 -14.57 -1.75
C ALA A 100 -6.05 -14.02 -0.84
N ASP A 101 -6.14 -14.50 0.40
CA ASP A 101 -7.17 -14.08 1.36
C ASP A 101 -7.27 -12.55 1.56
N PRO A 102 -6.17 -11.82 1.86
CA PRO A 102 -6.20 -10.37 1.98
C PRO A 102 -6.41 -9.65 0.62
N ILE A 103 -6.02 -10.28 -0.51
CA ILE A 103 -6.24 -9.74 -1.86
C ILE A 103 -7.72 -9.68 -2.15
N LEU A 104 -8.41 -10.81 -2.04
CA LEU A 104 -9.83 -10.93 -2.37
C LEU A 104 -10.67 -9.99 -1.51
N THR A 105 -10.45 -10.02 -0.19
CA THR A 105 -11.20 -9.21 0.77
C THR A 105 -10.95 -7.71 0.58
N GLY A 106 -9.71 -7.27 0.38
CA GLY A 106 -9.39 -5.86 0.13
C GLY A 106 -9.98 -5.33 -1.18
N ARG A 107 -9.95 -6.13 -2.26
CA ARG A 107 -10.56 -5.74 -3.54
C ARG A 107 -12.08 -5.66 -3.46
N GLU A 108 -12.72 -6.73 -2.98
CA GLU A 108 -14.18 -6.87 -3.01
C GLU A 108 -14.87 -5.90 -2.03
N MET A 109 -14.31 -5.71 -0.83
CA MET A 109 -14.95 -4.89 0.20
C MET A 109 -14.51 -3.42 0.15
N GLN A 110 -13.25 -3.14 -0.15
CA GLN A 110 -12.64 -1.81 0.03
C GLN A 110 -12.21 -1.16 -1.29
N GLY A 111 -12.07 -1.92 -2.38
CA GLY A 111 -11.59 -1.39 -3.65
C GLY A 111 -10.08 -1.16 -3.71
N ILE A 112 -9.31 -1.70 -2.76
CA ILE A 112 -7.84 -1.61 -2.82
C ILE A 112 -7.39 -2.44 -4.04
N PRO A 113 -6.58 -1.88 -4.96
CA PRO A 113 -6.15 -2.57 -6.19
C PRO A 113 -5.06 -3.61 -5.87
N LYS A 114 -5.46 -4.68 -5.20
CA LYS A 114 -4.55 -5.74 -4.78
C LYS A 114 -4.32 -6.76 -5.90
N VAL A 115 -3.10 -7.23 -6.07
CA VAL A 115 -2.72 -8.35 -6.96
C VAL A 115 -1.65 -9.22 -6.28
N TYR A 116 -1.39 -10.39 -6.84
CA TYR A 116 -0.43 -11.33 -6.26
C TYR A 116 1.01 -11.06 -6.71
N ALA A 117 1.96 -11.19 -5.79
CA ALA A 117 3.39 -11.36 -6.09
C ALA A 117 4.06 -12.28 -5.07
N ASP A 118 5.16 -12.91 -5.48
CA ASP A 118 6.11 -13.51 -4.56
C ASP A 118 6.90 -12.37 -3.89
N ILE A 119 6.78 -12.22 -2.57
CA ILE A 119 7.42 -11.13 -1.81
C ILE A 119 8.33 -11.75 -0.76
N THR A 120 9.63 -11.47 -0.85
CA THR A 120 10.60 -12.00 0.10
C THR A 120 10.45 -11.31 1.45
N GLU A 121 10.54 -12.07 2.53
CA GLU A 121 10.76 -11.47 3.84
C GLU A 121 12.04 -10.61 3.80
N HIS A 122 12.02 -9.48 4.50
CA HIS A 122 13.18 -8.60 4.56
C HIS A 122 14.38 -9.32 5.17
N SER A 123 15.56 -9.02 4.63
CA SER A 123 16.85 -9.43 5.17
C SER A 123 17.60 -8.22 5.72
N VAL A 124 18.42 -8.43 6.75
CA VAL A 124 19.29 -7.41 7.33
C VAL A 124 20.72 -7.94 7.32
N ILE A 125 21.55 -7.40 6.43
CA ILE A 125 22.95 -7.81 6.27
C ILE A 125 23.83 -6.56 6.37
N ASP A 126 24.77 -6.53 7.31
CA ASP A 126 25.64 -5.37 7.56
C ASP A 126 24.87 -4.04 7.73
N GLY A 127 23.70 -4.10 8.36
CA GLY A 127 22.82 -2.94 8.55
C GLY A 127 22.02 -2.51 7.31
N HIS A 128 22.15 -3.23 6.19
CA HIS A 128 21.36 -3.00 4.98
C HIS A 128 20.08 -3.83 5.04
N TRP A 129 18.95 -3.15 4.99
CA TRP A 129 17.63 -3.74 4.93
C TRP A 129 17.20 -3.91 3.49
N HIS A 130 16.76 -5.11 3.14
CA HIS A 130 16.41 -5.45 1.76
C HIS A 130 15.20 -6.37 1.69
N SER A 131 14.25 -6.08 0.80
CA SER A 131 13.19 -6.99 0.37
C SER A 131 12.97 -6.84 -1.15
N SER A 132 12.37 -7.85 -1.78
CA SER A 132 12.11 -7.87 -3.20
C SER A 132 10.73 -8.46 -3.50
N ALA A 133 10.19 -8.09 -4.66
CA ALA A 133 8.96 -8.65 -5.19
C ALA A 133 9.15 -9.15 -6.63
N GLY A 134 8.50 -10.26 -6.96
CA GLY A 134 8.53 -10.87 -8.28
C GLY A 134 7.23 -11.61 -8.59
N HIS A 135 7.07 -12.02 -9.85
CA HIS A 135 5.98 -12.91 -10.23
C HIS A 135 6.47 -13.89 -11.30
N PHE A 136 6.04 -15.15 -11.22
CA PHE A 136 6.50 -16.23 -12.12
C PHE A 136 8.03 -16.36 -12.19
N GLY A 137 8.73 -16.11 -11.08
CA GLY A 137 10.19 -16.14 -11.03
C GLY A 137 10.90 -14.94 -11.67
N HIS A 138 10.16 -13.92 -12.12
CA HIS A 138 10.70 -12.68 -12.65
C HIS A 138 10.57 -11.56 -11.60
N LYS A 139 11.71 -11.18 -11.02
CA LYS A 139 11.80 -10.05 -10.09
C LYS A 139 11.51 -8.73 -10.80
N PHE A 140 10.74 -7.87 -10.16
CA PHE A 140 10.39 -6.56 -10.70
C PHE A 140 10.60 -5.39 -9.75
N LEU A 141 10.86 -5.67 -8.47
CA LEU A 141 11.13 -4.64 -7.47
C LEU A 141 12.18 -5.13 -6.47
N ASP A 142 13.13 -4.25 -6.16
CA ASP A 142 13.98 -4.30 -4.99
C ASP A 142 13.73 -3.04 -4.13
N VAL A 143 13.57 -3.21 -2.81
CA VAL A 143 13.47 -2.10 -1.85
C VAL A 143 14.65 -2.21 -0.89
N ASN A 144 15.41 -1.12 -0.76
CA ASN A 144 16.62 -1.06 0.05
C ASN A 144 16.58 0.12 1.02
N ILE A 145 16.99 -0.10 2.28
CA ILE A 145 17.18 0.96 3.27
C ILE A 145 18.53 0.75 3.98
N THR A 146 19.32 1.81 4.09
CA THR A 146 20.63 1.85 4.74
C THR A 146 20.73 3.06 5.67
N ASN A 147 21.85 3.16 6.40
CA ASN A 147 22.17 4.32 7.23
C ASN A 147 21.07 4.65 8.26
N LEU A 148 20.44 3.61 8.81
CA LEU A 148 19.37 3.74 9.79
C LEU A 148 19.90 4.27 11.12
N ARG A 149 19.18 5.26 11.66
CA ARG A 149 19.37 5.81 13.00
C ARG A 149 18.03 6.07 13.65
N GLU A 150 18.02 6.27 14.95
CA GLU A 150 16.82 6.75 15.64
C GLU A 150 16.38 8.13 15.09
N PRO A 151 15.06 8.37 14.97
CA PRO A 151 14.55 9.68 14.57
C PRO A 151 14.84 10.72 15.65
N THR A 152 15.16 11.95 15.23
CA THR A 152 15.28 13.06 16.19
C THR A 152 13.89 13.52 16.67
N PRO A 153 13.78 14.19 17.83
CA PRO A 153 12.52 14.75 18.28
C PRO A 153 11.86 15.69 17.24
N GLU A 154 12.66 16.48 16.52
CA GLU A 154 12.17 17.36 15.46
C GLU A 154 11.57 16.58 14.29
N GLU A 155 12.18 15.46 13.89
CA GLU A 155 11.68 14.60 12.82
C GLU A 155 10.35 13.95 13.20
N VAL A 156 10.22 13.48 14.44
CA VAL A 156 8.97 12.91 14.96
C VAL A 156 7.84 13.95 14.92
N VAL A 157 8.10 15.15 15.45
CA VAL A 157 7.12 16.25 15.45
C VAL A 157 6.81 16.71 14.02
N GLY A 158 7.82 16.79 13.16
CA GLY A 158 7.68 17.16 11.75
C GLY A 158 6.80 16.18 10.98
N ASN A 159 7.03 14.87 11.17
CA ASN A 159 6.23 13.81 10.55
C ASN A 159 4.78 13.86 11.02
N ALA A 160 4.55 14.00 12.33
CA ALA A 160 3.21 14.12 12.89
C ALA A 160 2.46 15.35 12.34
N ARG A 161 3.14 16.49 12.18
CA ARG A 161 2.56 17.69 11.55
C ARG A 161 2.24 17.46 10.07
N ALA A 162 3.15 16.85 9.32
CA ALA A 162 2.98 16.58 7.90
C ALA A 162 1.80 15.63 7.62
N ARG A 163 1.52 14.68 8.52
CA ARG A 163 0.41 13.73 8.41
C ARG A 163 -0.91 14.24 8.96
N LYS A 164 -0.93 15.35 9.70
CA LYS A 164 -2.13 15.85 10.36
C LYS A 164 -3.23 16.16 9.34
N GLY A 165 -4.37 15.47 9.46
CA GLY A 165 -5.51 15.62 8.54
C GLY A 165 -5.31 14.96 7.17
N LYS A 166 -4.18 14.29 6.94
CA LYS A 166 -3.83 13.62 5.69
C LYS A 166 -3.82 12.09 5.80
N ASP A 167 -4.30 11.57 6.93
CA ASP A 167 -4.47 10.14 7.17
C ASP A 167 -5.75 9.62 6.52
N ASN A 168 -5.84 9.78 5.19
CA ASN A 168 -6.97 9.33 4.39
C ASN A 168 -6.46 8.38 3.30
N PRO A 169 -6.30 7.09 3.60
CA PRO A 169 -5.96 6.10 2.58
C PRO A 169 -7.18 5.88 1.68
N MET A 170 -7.00 6.08 0.37
CA MET A 170 -8.05 6.12 -0.64
C MET A 170 -7.81 5.09 -1.74
N ALA A 171 -8.89 4.52 -2.24
CA ALA A 171 -8.85 3.53 -3.30
C ALA A 171 -10.05 3.67 -4.24
N TRP A 172 -10.10 2.81 -5.26
CA TRP A 172 -11.12 2.84 -6.29
C TRP A 172 -11.74 1.46 -6.50
N ARG A 173 -12.96 1.28 -6.00
CA ARG A 173 -13.72 0.03 -6.12
C ARG A 173 -14.39 -0.04 -7.50
N TYR A 174 -13.61 -0.51 -8.48
CA TYR A 174 -14.07 -0.72 -9.85
C TYR A 174 -14.30 -2.20 -10.15
N MET A 175 -15.52 -2.55 -10.59
CA MET A 175 -15.86 -3.91 -11.03
C MET A 175 -16.50 -3.89 -12.42
N PRO A 176 -16.02 -4.74 -13.36
CA PRO A 176 -16.64 -4.85 -14.68
C PRO A 176 -18.01 -5.53 -14.57
N ALA A 177 -18.86 -5.32 -15.58
CA ALA A 177 -20.09 -6.10 -15.70
C ALA A 177 -19.79 -7.54 -16.17
N VAL A 178 -20.83 -8.39 -16.14
CA VAL A 178 -20.73 -9.79 -16.56
C VAL A 178 -20.19 -9.86 -18.00
N GLY A 179 -19.20 -10.72 -18.22
CA GLY A 179 -18.50 -10.84 -19.51
C GLY A 179 -17.28 -9.92 -19.67
N GLY A 180 -17.00 -9.06 -18.68
CA GLY A 180 -15.81 -8.20 -18.68
C GLY A 180 -15.98 -6.87 -19.42
N PHE A 181 -17.19 -6.57 -19.90
CA PHE A 181 -17.49 -5.35 -20.65
C PHE A 181 -18.34 -4.39 -19.82
N GLY A 182 -18.07 -3.09 -19.92
CA GLY A 182 -18.78 -2.07 -19.15
C GLY A 182 -18.47 -2.12 -17.66
N GLN A 183 -19.21 -1.33 -16.89
CA GLN A 183 -18.92 -1.04 -15.48
C GLN A 183 -20.16 -1.40 -14.63
N ALA A 184 -20.04 -2.41 -13.78
CA ALA A 184 -21.07 -2.75 -12.81
C ALA A 184 -20.93 -1.95 -11.50
N LEU A 185 -19.70 -1.59 -11.13
CA LEU A 185 -19.40 -0.82 -9.92
C LEU A 185 -18.24 0.14 -10.17
N ASN A 186 -18.34 1.35 -9.63
CA ASN A 186 -17.31 2.39 -9.70
C ASN A 186 -17.55 3.37 -8.55
N GLU A 187 -16.75 3.21 -7.51
CA GLU A 187 -16.87 3.98 -6.28
C GLU A 187 -15.48 4.34 -5.77
N ALA A 188 -15.27 5.62 -5.48
CA ALA A 188 -14.15 6.06 -4.68
C ALA A 188 -14.38 5.61 -3.22
N THR A 189 -13.33 5.14 -2.56
CA THR A 189 -13.41 4.63 -1.18
C THR A 189 -12.27 5.16 -0.31
N THR A 190 -12.49 5.15 1.00
CA THR A 190 -11.45 5.30 2.02
C THR A 190 -11.43 4.06 2.91
N TYR A 191 -10.25 3.69 3.42
CA TYR A 191 -10.07 2.49 4.27
C TYR A 191 -9.10 2.76 5.44
N PRO A 192 -9.49 3.59 6.42
CA PRO A 192 -8.62 3.95 7.55
C PRO A 192 -8.14 2.72 8.35
N SER A 193 -6.93 2.85 8.90
CA SER A 193 -6.32 1.87 9.79
C SER A 193 -5.69 2.57 10.99
N GLU A 194 -5.45 1.83 12.06
CA GLU A 194 -4.72 2.29 13.23
C GLU A 194 -3.36 1.60 13.25
N ASN A 195 -2.29 2.36 13.44
CA ASN A 195 -0.94 1.84 13.56
C ASN A 195 -0.36 2.27 14.91
N VAL A 196 0.16 1.30 15.67
CA VAL A 196 0.91 1.52 16.90
C VAL A 196 2.36 1.23 16.58
N ILE A 197 3.21 2.25 16.68
CA ILE A 197 4.65 2.15 16.40
C ILE A 197 5.38 2.01 17.74
N ASP A 198 6.05 0.89 17.92
CA ASP A 198 6.86 0.60 19.10
C ASP A 198 8.33 1.01 18.89
N GLU A 199 8.84 0.78 17.68
CA GLU A 199 10.20 1.15 17.28
C GLU A 199 10.20 1.81 15.89
N ALA A 200 11.06 2.80 15.68
CA ALA A 200 11.24 3.44 14.39
C ALA A 200 12.68 3.89 14.17
N TRP A 201 13.12 3.80 12.91
CA TRP A 201 14.41 4.30 12.43
C TRP A 201 14.21 5.06 11.14
N VAL A 202 15.03 6.10 10.95
CA VAL A 202 15.10 6.92 9.74
C VAL A 202 16.44 6.70 9.07
N GLY A 203 16.44 6.59 7.75
CA GLY A 203 17.66 6.39 6.98
C GLY A 203 17.51 6.80 5.52
N GLU A 204 18.35 6.24 4.68
CA GLU A 204 18.36 6.46 3.24
C GLU A 204 17.79 5.22 2.57
N GLY A 205 16.89 5.40 1.60
CA GLY A 205 16.29 4.27 0.93
C GLY A 205 15.97 4.55 -0.52
N SER A 206 15.82 3.46 -1.26
CA SER A 206 15.50 3.48 -2.68
C SER A 206 14.69 2.25 -3.07
N ALA A 207 14.00 2.37 -4.20
CA ALA A 207 13.39 1.27 -4.90
C ALA A 207 14.00 1.17 -6.30
N ALA A 208 14.33 -0.05 -6.73
CA ALA A 208 14.78 -0.32 -8.09
C ALA A 208 13.76 -1.22 -8.78
N TRP A 209 13.24 -0.76 -9.91
CA TRP A 209 12.28 -1.49 -10.72
C TRP A 209 12.98 -2.18 -11.88
N GLN A 210 12.44 -3.32 -12.31
CA GLN A 210 12.84 -3.98 -13.56
C GLN A 210 11.66 -3.99 -14.52
N HIS A 211 11.86 -3.40 -15.71
CA HIS A 211 10.88 -3.52 -16.79
C HIS A 211 10.67 -4.98 -17.17
N LEU A 212 9.40 -5.34 -17.32
CA LEU A 212 8.98 -6.68 -17.69
C LEU A 212 8.39 -6.69 -19.10
N THR A 213 8.61 -7.80 -19.78
CA THR A 213 7.89 -8.18 -21.00
C THR A 213 6.55 -8.83 -20.65
N TRP A 214 5.68 -8.95 -21.65
CA TRP A 214 4.42 -9.69 -21.48
C TRP A 214 4.67 -11.16 -21.12
N GLU A 215 5.68 -11.81 -21.71
CA GLU A 215 6.02 -13.21 -21.45
C GLU A 215 6.47 -13.45 -20.01
N GLN A 216 7.07 -12.45 -19.36
CA GLN A 216 7.54 -12.54 -17.97
C GLN A 216 6.41 -12.35 -16.96
N ASN A 217 5.48 -11.42 -17.22
CA ASN A 217 4.39 -11.11 -16.29
C ASN A 217 3.14 -10.61 -17.04
N PRO A 218 2.38 -11.50 -17.70
CA PRO A 218 1.40 -11.11 -18.72
C PRO A 218 0.23 -10.27 -18.18
N THR A 219 -0.05 -10.37 -16.88
CA THR A 219 -1.17 -9.67 -16.24
C THR A 219 -0.76 -8.38 -15.54
N GLN A 220 0.53 -8.15 -15.29
CA GLN A 220 0.99 -7.02 -14.46
C GLN A 220 2.17 -6.24 -15.06
N PHE A 221 2.80 -6.68 -16.15
CA PHE A 221 3.97 -6.01 -16.74
C PHE A 221 3.71 -4.53 -17.01
N HIS A 222 2.54 -4.18 -17.54
CA HIS A 222 2.16 -2.80 -17.83
C HIS A 222 2.05 -1.94 -16.57
N ILE A 223 1.65 -2.51 -15.42
CA ILE A 223 1.56 -1.82 -14.13
C ILE A 223 2.97 -1.56 -13.59
N VAL A 224 3.82 -2.59 -13.60
CA VAL A 224 5.22 -2.49 -13.17
C VAL A 224 5.96 -1.46 -14.01
N ASN A 225 5.83 -1.54 -15.34
CA ASN A 225 6.53 -0.68 -16.27
C ASN A 225 6.09 0.79 -16.11
N ALA A 226 4.79 1.03 -15.92
CA ALA A 226 4.25 2.36 -15.65
C ALA A 226 4.86 3.00 -14.39
N LEU A 227 5.06 2.22 -13.33
CA LEU A 227 5.70 2.71 -12.10
C LEU A 227 7.22 2.88 -12.25
N ALA A 228 7.86 1.99 -13.01
CA ALA A 228 9.29 2.08 -13.33
C ALA A 228 9.61 3.34 -14.14
N ASP A 229 8.68 3.79 -14.98
CA ASP A 229 8.81 4.96 -15.84
C ASP A 229 8.53 6.29 -15.12
N LEU A 230 8.05 6.28 -13.87
CA LEU A 230 7.89 7.51 -13.08
C LEU A 230 9.26 8.11 -12.74
N PRO A 231 9.55 9.36 -13.16
CA PRO A 231 10.84 9.98 -12.87
C PRO A 231 11.05 10.16 -11.38
N VAL A 232 12.18 9.69 -10.86
CA VAL A 232 12.59 9.95 -9.47
C VAL A 232 13.37 11.26 -9.46
N LEU A 233 12.74 12.35 -9.01
CA LEU A 233 13.40 13.67 -8.91
C LEU A 233 14.26 13.77 -7.64
N SER A 234 13.73 13.28 -6.52
CA SER A 234 14.47 13.19 -5.27
C SER A 234 13.88 12.14 -4.33
N TRP A 235 14.75 11.34 -3.70
CA TRP A 235 14.36 10.47 -2.60
C TRP A 235 14.11 11.29 -1.33
N LEU A 236 13.08 10.91 -0.58
CA LEU A 236 12.79 11.39 0.76
C LEU A 236 13.41 10.44 1.80
N PRO A 237 13.59 10.88 3.07
CA PRO A 237 14.07 10.00 4.12
C PRO A 237 13.24 8.72 4.22
N ALA A 238 13.92 7.58 4.23
CA ALA A 238 13.30 6.27 4.37
C ALA A 238 13.05 5.95 5.84
N THR A 239 12.09 5.07 6.10
CA THR A 239 11.73 4.66 7.47
C THR A 239 11.63 3.16 7.58
N VAL A 240 12.18 2.60 8.66
CA VAL A 240 11.83 1.26 9.15
C VAL A 240 11.06 1.41 10.43
N ALA A 241 9.93 0.73 10.57
CA ALA A 241 9.14 0.76 11.80
C ALA A 241 8.66 -0.63 12.19
N ARG A 242 8.58 -0.87 13.49
CA ARG A 242 8.00 -2.08 14.08
C ARG A 242 6.85 -1.72 15.01
N GLY A 243 5.83 -2.58 15.05
CA GLY A 243 4.75 -2.50 16.01
C GLY A 243 3.55 -3.31 15.58
N SER A 244 2.36 -2.73 15.65
CA SER A 244 1.11 -3.40 15.33
C SER A 244 0.16 -2.53 14.51
N THR A 245 -0.76 -3.18 13.78
CA THR A 245 -1.74 -2.51 12.93
C THR A 245 -3.12 -3.09 13.19
N ASN A 246 -4.15 -2.25 13.27
CA ASN A 246 -5.55 -2.66 13.30
C ASN A 246 -6.27 -2.14 12.06
N LEU A 247 -6.79 -3.06 11.24
CA LEU A 247 -7.55 -2.73 10.03
C LEU A 247 -9.05 -2.54 10.29
N VAL A 248 -9.52 -2.73 11.52
CA VAL A 248 -10.93 -2.54 11.92
C VAL A 248 -11.00 -1.43 12.96
N VAL A 249 -11.11 -0.20 12.46
CA VAL A 249 -11.27 1.02 13.26
C VAL A 249 -12.75 1.40 13.26
N LEU A 250 -13.45 1.13 14.37
CA LEU A 250 -14.92 1.15 14.42
C LEU A 250 -15.54 2.53 14.13
N ASP A 251 -14.86 3.61 14.50
CA ASP A 251 -15.27 5.00 14.27
C ASP A 251 -14.88 5.51 12.87
N ARG A 252 -14.04 4.76 12.13
CA ARG A 252 -13.52 5.12 10.80
C ARG A 252 -13.52 3.93 9.85
N LEU A 253 -14.63 3.19 9.81
CA LEU A 253 -14.76 2.03 8.93
C LEU A 253 -14.57 2.40 7.45
N PRO A 254 -14.11 1.44 6.61
CA PRO A 254 -14.06 1.65 5.18
C PRO A 254 -15.43 2.07 4.64
N ARG A 255 -15.45 3.11 3.82
CA ARG A 255 -16.67 3.68 3.26
C ARG A 255 -16.44 4.22 1.86
N ARG A 256 -17.52 4.41 1.14
CA ARG A 256 -17.53 5.25 -0.06
C ARG A 256 -17.24 6.70 0.34
N ILE A 257 -16.48 7.38 -0.52
CA ILE A 257 -16.28 8.83 -0.48
C ILE A 257 -16.99 9.44 -1.69
N SER A 258 -17.58 10.63 -1.54
CA SER A 258 -18.45 11.24 -2.56
C SER A 258 -18.16 12.70 -2.82
#